data_AF-A0A7X9KHW9-F1
#
_entry.id   AF-A0A7X9KHW9-F1
#
_cell.length_a   1.000
_cell.length_b   1.000
_cell.length_c   1.000
_cell.angle_alpha   90.00
_cell.angle_beta   90.00
_cell.angle_gamma   90.00
#
_symmetry.space_group_name_H-M   'P 1'
#
loop_
_entity.id
_entity.type
_entity.pdbx_description
1 polymer ?
#
loop_
_entity_poly.entity_id
_entity_poly.type
_entity_poly.pdbx_seq_one_letter_code
_entity_poly.pdbx_strand_id
1 'polypeptide(L)'
;DIETAAGHGYTQVDVVALNDSIAALSIRAFGLSDLALDSSVTTLTWGGAVGIPGAGSDYWLHPDVLAQIDEVVTDDLKIVRMPYSIGDTQFSSIWLQSISDLGNYTWVYDLDSGVLLHTAGATQGPPITGPVAQGEGRDGSTFLTQSTLVNMRQPALPWAMAAAPAWVDSVNHVEYDSTVTVDVTGSPIYLAAGLTVDRRTSGTDWARYLFSRTLYSDVAPSVTEYMERVDGAAQVGGLWISPDALDQLSAGQELDFDPVTQASVSVSAVDATDSGFTVTIHESGAGEVSDLVYDGQSGLLVASSYANLLLGTRIDYQLTSWS
;
A
#
# COMPACT_ATOMS: atom_id res chain seq x y z
N ASP A 1 -17.36 29.79 -0.32
CA ASP A 1 -16.52 28.61 -0.54
C ASP A 1 -17.31 27.54 -1.24
N ILE A 2 -16.87 27.17 -2.44
CA ILE A 2 -17.25 25.88 -3.00
C ILE A 2 -16.27 24.91 -2.34
N GLU A 3 -16.77 24.04 -1.46
CA GLU A 3 -16.02 22.91 -0.96
C GLU A 3 -15.60 22.08 -2.18
N THR A 4 -14.35 22.24 -2.61
CA THR A 4 -13.74 21.31 -3.56
C THR A 4 -13.65 19.96 -2.86
N ALA A 5 -14.15 18.90 -3.48
CA ALA A 5 -13.94 17.55 -3.01
C ALA A 5 -12.43 17.25 -3.01
N ALA A 6 -11.78 17.46 -1.87
CA ALA A 6 -10.40 17.11 -1.64
C ALA A 6 -10.38 15.83 -0.82
N GLY A 7 -9.73 14.79 -1.35
CA GLY A 7 -9.38 13.61 -0.57
C GLY A 7 -8.23 13.96 0.37
N HIS A 8 -8.36 13.60 1.65
CA HIS A 8 -7.31 13.74 2.64
C HIS A 8 -7.05 12.37 3.27
N GLY A 9 -5.79 12.06 3.50
CA GLY A 9 -5.38 10.72 3.88
C GLY A 9 -3.88 10.56 3.96
N TYR A 10 -3.45 9.33 4.25
CA TYR A 10 -2.05 8.94 4.31
C TYR A 10 -1.74 7.94 3.22
N THR A 11 -0.54 8.01 2.66
CA THR A 11 0.01 6.93 1.84
C THR A 11 1.15 6.31 2.63
N GLN A 12 1.00 5.04 3.01
CA GLN A 12 2.09 4.25 3.56
C GLN A 12 2.81 3.56 2.40
N VAL A 13 4.13 3.64 2.42
CA VAL A 13 5.01 3.01 1.44
C VAL A 13 6.01 2.17 2.21
N ASP A 14 5.92 0.86 2.02
CA ASP A 14 6.85 -0.08 2.61
C ASP A 14 7.87 -0.50 1.55
N VAL A 15 9.15 -0.41 1.91
CA VAL A 15 10.24 -0.90 1.07
C VAL A 15 10.36 -2.40 1.28
N VAL A 16 9.92 -3.17 0.28
CA VAL A 16 9.80 -4.62 0.37
C VAL A 16 11.10 -5.32 -0.02
N ALA A 17 11.78 -4.81 -1.05
CA ALA A 17 13.11 -5.26 -1.45
C ALA A 17 13.88 -4.15 -2.18
N LEU A 18 15.16 -3.99 -1.84
CA LEU A 18 16.11 -3.13 -2.55
C LEU A 18 17.35 -3.96 -2.88
N ASN A 19 17.72 -4.03 -4.16
CA ASN A 19 18.94 -4.69 -4.59
C ASN A 19 19.45 -4.09 -5.92
N ASP A 20 20.56 -4.61 -6.42
CA ASP A 20 21.22 -4.13 -7.64
C ASP A 20 20.35 -4.26 -8.91
N SER A 21 19.19 -4.94 -8.82
CA SER A 21 18.29 -5.18 -9.95
C SER A 21 16.97 -4.42 -9.87
N ILE A 22 16.49 -4.06 -8.68
CA ILE A 22 15.16 -3.45 -8.50
C ILE A 22 15.03 -2.59 -7.24
N ALA A 23 13.98 -1.77 -7.21
CA ALA A 23 13.38 -1.24 -5.98
C ALA A 23 11.88 -1.61 -5.93
N ALA A 24 11.51 -2.47 -4.99
CA ALA A 24 10.16 -3.00 -4.83
C ALA A 24 9.46 -2.37 -3.63
N LEU A 25 8.27 -1.83 -3.86
CA LEU A 25 7.45 -1.14 -2.87
C LEU A 25 6.07 -1.75 -2.76
N SER A 26 5.59 -1.91 -1.52
CA SER A 26 4.17 -2.10 -1.21
C SER A 26 3.59 -0.75 -0.83
N ILE A 27 2.40 -0.43 -1.33
CA ILE A 27 1.77 0.87 -1.17
C ILE A 27 0.36 0.67 -0.62
N ARG A 28 0.02 1.37 0.46
CA ARG A 28 -1.31 1.38 1.05
C ARG A 28 -1.80 2.81 1.17
N ALA A 29 -2.96 3.09 0.60
CA ALA A 29 -3.61 4.39 0.73
C ALA A 29 -4.71 4.33 1.79
N PHE A 30 -4.62 5.23 2.75
CA PHE A 30 -5.59 5.43 3.82
C PHE A 30 -6.39 6.70 3.58
N GLY A 31 -7.70 6.65 3.80
CA GLY A 31 -8.58 7.81 3.83
C GLY A 31 -8.93 8.16 5.27
N LEU A 32 -9.04 9.46 5.56
CA LEU A 32 -9.56 9.94 6.83
C LEU A 32 -11.09 9.99 6.80
N SER A 33 -11.73 9.63 7.92
CA SER A 33 -13.19 9.72 8.05
C SER A 33 -13.70 11.17 8.16
N ASP A 34 -12.83 12.12 8.50
CA ASP A 34 -13.10 13.56 8.47
C ASP A 34 -11.80 14.35 8.15
N LEU A 35 -11.82 15.67 8.31
CA LEU A 35 -10.69 16.54 7.98
C LEU A 35 -9.63 16.68 9.09
N ALA A 36 -9.90 16.15 10.29
CA ALA A 36 -8.96 16.21 11.40
C ALA A 36 -7.87 15.14 11.26
N LEU A 37 -6.62 15.51 11.54
CA LEU A 37 -5.46 14.64 11.35
C LEU A 37 -5.39 13.50 12.36
N ASP A 38 -6.12 13.61 13.47
CA ASP A 38 -6.23 12.60 14.54
C ASP A 38 -7.40 11.62 14.33
N SER A 39 -8.11 11.74 13.21
CA SER A 39 -9.27 10.91 12.92
C SER A 39 -8.91 9.52 12.46
N SER A 40 -9.85 8.60 12.69
CA SER A 40 -9.75 7.22 12.27
C SER A 40 -9.45 7.13 10.78
N VAL A 41 -8.46 6.30 10.44
CA VAL A 41 -8.11 5.99 9.06
C VAL A 41 -8.76 4.68 8.64
N THR A 42 -9.04 4.56 7.34
CA THR A 42 -9.46 3.30 6.71
C THR A 42 -8.73 3.11 5.39
N THR A 43 -8.43 1.87 5.04
CA THR A 43 -7.79 1.53 3.79
C THR A 43 -8.73 1.79 2.62
N LEU A 44 -8.30 2.63 1.69
CA LEU A 44 -9.01 2.90 0.44
C LEU A 44 -8.59 1.92 -0.65
N THR A 45 -7.28 1.68 -0.77
CA THR A 45 -6.72 0.78 -1.79
C THR A 45 -5.31 0.35 -1.42
N TRP A 46 -4.87 -0.73 -2.06
CA TRP A 46 -3.49 -1.17 -2.06
C TRP A 46 -2.91 -1.07 -3.48
N GLY A 47 -1.59 -1.00 -3.53
CA GLY A 47 -0.82 -1.05 -4.76
C GLY A 47 0.55 -1.67 -4.50
N GLY A 48 1.29 -1.86 -5.58
CA GLY A 48 2.68 -2.25 -5.52
C GLY A 48 3.42 -1.65 -6.71
N ALA A 49 4.67 -1.28 -6.49
CA ALA A 49 5.54 -0.74 -7.53
C ALA A 49 6.84 -1.53 -7.57
N VAL A 50 7.27 -1.91 -8.77
CA VAL A 50 8.61 -2.45 -9.00
C VAL A 50 9.30 -1.48 -9.94
N GLY A 51 10.19 -0.68 -9.37
CA GLY A 51 11.03 0.26 -10.10
C GLY A 51 12.36 -0.36 -10.54
N ILE A 52 13.16 0.46 -11.20
CA ILE A 52 14.50 0.11 -11.67
C ILE A 52 15.52 0.19 -10.52
N PRO A 53 16.75 -0.34 -10.67
CA PRO A 53 17.80 -0.12 -9.69
C PRO A 53 17.95 1.37 -9.38
N GLY A 54 17.89 1.70 -8.10
CA GLY A 54 18.05 3.07 -7.61
C GLY A 54 16.85 4.00 -7.75
N ALA A 55 15.69 3.51 -8.20
CA ALA A 55 14.44 4.30 -8.20
C ALA A 55 13.22 3.43 -7.88
N GLY A 56 12.62 3.65 -6.71
CA GLY A 56 11.39 3.02 -6.25
C GLY A 56 10.21 3.95 -6.49
N SER A 57 9.69 3.94 -7.71
CA SER A 57 8.66 4.92 -8.12
C SER A 57 9.11 6.36 -7.81
N ASP A 58 8.18 7.25 -7.48
CA ASP A 58 8.46 8.62 -7.02
C ASP A 58 8.78 8.70 -5.51
N TYR A 59 8.61 7.60 -4.76
CA TYR A 59 8.72 7.65 -3.30
C TYR A 59 10.15 7.51 -2.78
N TRP A 60 11.06 6.98 -3.60
CA TRP A 60 12.44 6.76 -3.21
C TRP A 60 13.39 6.78 -4.41
N LEU A 61 14.51 7.48 -4.26
CA LEU A 61 15.64 7.46 -5.19
C LEU A 61 16.93 7.18 -4.41
N HIS A 62 17.79 6.31 -4.92
CA HIS A 62 19.02 5.97 -4.20
C HIS A 62 19.90 7.22 -3.98
N PRO A 63 20.52 7.40 -2.80
CA PRO A 63 21.40 8.53 -2.50
C PRO A 63 22.48 8.78 -3.56
N ASP A 64 23.12 7.71 -4.07
CA ASP A 64 24.12 7.83 -5.14
C ASP A 64 23.54 8.32 -6.47
N VAL A 65 22.26 8.05 -6.76
CA VAL A 65 21.58 8.62 -7.93
C VAL A 65 21.35 10.11 -7.70
N LEU A 66 20.83 10.49 -6.54
CA LEU A 66 20.61 11.90 -6.17
C LEU A 66 21.92 12.71 -6.17
N ALA A 67 23.03 12.11 -5.75
CA ALA A 67 24.35 12.73 -5.74
C ALA A 67 24.85 13.08 -7.15
N GLN A 68 24.41 12.36 -8.18
CA GLN A 68 24.80 12.58 -9.58
C GLN A 68 23.95 13.63 -10.30
N ILE A 69 22.87 14.11 -9.69
CA ILE A 69 21.97 15.09 -10.34
C ILE A 69 22.59 16.49 -10.25
N ASP A 70 22.93 17.09 -11.39
CA ASP A 70 23.42 18.46 -11.46
C ASP A 70 22.33 19.49 -11.07
N GLU A 71 22.75 20.57 -10.43
CA GLU A 71 21.85 21.70 -10.19
C GLU A 71 21.58 22.47 -11.48
N VAL A 72 20.32 22.80 -11.71
CA VAL A 72 19.85 23.48 -12.91
C VAL A 72 18.81 24.51 -12.51
N VAL A 73 18.87 25.71 -13.07
CA VAL A 73 17.82 26.72 -12.89
C VAL A 73 17.52 27.33 -14.25
N THR A 74 16.33 27.01 -14.76
CA THR A 74 15.76 27.51 -16.02
C THR A 74 14.31 27.91 -15.75
N ASP A 75 13.63 28.44 -16.77
CA ASP A 75 12.21 28.82 -16.66
C ASP A 75 11.30 27.59 -16.45
N ASP A 76 11.68 26.42 -17.01
CA ASP A 76 10.84 25.21 -17.04
C ASP A 76 11.32 24.12 -16.05
N LEU A 77 12.55 24.22 -15.55
CA LEU A 77 13.17 23.23 -14.65
C LEU A 77 14.04 23.91 -13.61
N LYS A 78 13.82 23.54 -12.35
CA LYS A 78 14.65 23.94 -11.21
C LYS A 78 15.05 22.73 -10.39
N ILE A 79 16.35 22.52 -10.25
CA ILE A 79 16.98 21.50 -9.43
C ILE A 79 17.99 22.20 -8.52
N VAL A 80 17.73 22.20 -7.21
CA VAL A 80 18.59 22.89 -6.22
C VAL A 80 18.75 22.08 -4.95
N ARG A 81 19.93 22.09 -4.34
CA ARG A 81 20.16 21.53 -3.01
C ARG A 81 19.94 22.59 -1.96
N MET A 82 19.06 22.30 -1.01
CA MET A 82 18.74 23.21 0.08
C MET A 82 18.22 22.43 1.28
N PRO A 83 18.34 22.97 2.50
CA PRO A 83 17.71 22.35 3.66
C PRO A 83 16.19 22.35 3.49
N TYR A 84 15.55 21.25 3.88
CA TYR A 84 14.09 21.14 3.98
C TYR A 84 13.71 20.73 5.39
N SER A 85 12.70 21.37 5.97
CA SER A 85 12.30 21.11 7.36
C SER A 85 10.90 20.54 7.43
N ILE A 86 10.76 19.47 8.21
CA ILE A 86 9.47 18.85 8.55
C ILE A 86 9.41 18.78 10.07
N GLY A 87 8.46 19.52 10.67
CA GLY A 87 8.44 19.75 12.11
C GLY A 87 9.77 20.33 12.59
N ASP A 88 10.38 19.69 13.59
CA ASP A 88 11.67 20.09 14.17
C ASP A 88 12.88 19.44 13.47
N THR A 89 12.65 18.58 12.47
CA THR A 89 13.73 17.88 11.76
C THR A 89 14.13 18.66 10.52
N GLN A 90 15.43 18.88 10.34
CA GLN A 90 16.02 19.47 9.14
C GLN A 90 16.75 18.40 8.35
N PHE A 91 16.42 18.30 7.07
CA PHE A 91 17.00 17.36 6.11
C PHE A 91 17.91 18.09 5.14
N SER A 92 19.01 17.44 4.75
CA SER A 92 19.80 17.84 3.58
C SER A 92 19.04 17.35 2.35
N SER A 93 18.48 18.25 1.54
CA SER A 93 17.57 17.83 0.47
C SER A 93 17.99 18.33 -0.91
N ILE A 94 17.45 17.67 -1.93
CA ILE A 94 17.43 18.14 -3.30
C ILE A 94 15.98 18.39 -3.73
N TRP A 95 15.74 19.57 -4.27
CA TRP A 95 14.43 20.03 -4.73
C TRP A 95 14.39 20.03 -6.25
N LEU A 96 13.50 19.24 -6.83
CA LEU A 96 13.25 19.13 -8.27
C LEU A 96 11.87 19.72 -8.56
N GLN A 97 11.81 20.72 -9.43
CA GLN A 97 10.57 21.35 -9.86
C GLN A 97 10.53 21.40 -11.38
N SER A 98 9.46 20.87 -11.96
CA SER A 98 9.16 20.96 -13.39
C SER A 98 7.96 21.86 -13.59
N ILE A 99 8.05 22.81 -14.52
CA ILE A 99 6.99 23.74 -14.89
C ILE A 99 6.71 23.51 -16.37
N SER A 100 5.44 23.32 -16.72
CA SER A 100 5.03 23.11 -18.11
C SER A 100 3.57 23.53 -18.32
N ASP A 101 3.16 23.68 -19.58
CA ASP A 101 1.77 23.95 -19.95
C ASP A 101 0.80 22.82 -19.50
N LEU A 102 1.31 21.62 -19.25
CA LEU A 102 0.52 20.46 -18.80
C LEU A 102 0.36 20.42 -17.28
N GLY A 103 1.21 21.13 -16.55
CA GLY A 103 1.19 21.15 -15.10
C GLY A 103 2.54 21.46 -14.48
N ASN A 104 2.47 21.75 -13.18
CA ASN A 104 3.61 22.06 -12.34
C ASN A 104 3.78 20.94 -11.32
N TYR A 105 4.99 20.40 -11.23
CA TYR A 105 5.31 19.31 -10.31
C TYR A 105 6.53 19.65 -9.48
N THR A 106 6.57 19.09 -8.29
CA THR A 106 7.62 19.31 -7.32
C THR A 106 7.89 18.02 -6.57
N TRP A 107 9.17 17.69 -6.40
CA TRP A 107 9.64 16.59 -5.57
C TRP A 107 10.81 17.09 -4.71
N VAL A 108 10.79 16.79 -3.42
CA VAL A 108 11.88 17.05 -2.49
C VAL A 108 12.34 15.70 -1.96
N TYR A 109 13.60 15.35 -2.18
CA TYR A 109 14.18 14.10 -1.66
C TYR A 109 15.22 14.42 -0.59
N ASP A 110 15.26 13.58 0.44
CA ASP A 110 16.37 13.55 1.38
C ASP A 110 17.62 12.98 0.71
N LEU A 111 18.74 13.68 0.80
CA LEU A 111 20.00 13.28 0.16
C LEU A 111 20.65 12.09 0.85
N ASP A 112 20.38 11.89 2.15
CA ASP A 112 21.02 10.83 2.93
C ASP A 112 20.29 9.49 2.79
N SER A 113 18.96 9.48 2.90
CA SER A 113 18.14 8.26 2.81
C SER A 113 17.55 8.00 1.42
N GLY A 114 17.41 9.04 0.59
CA GLY A 114 16.74 8.93 -0.71
C GLY A 114 15.22 9.04 -0.68
N VAL A 115 14.63 9.17 0.51
CA VAL A 115 13.17 9.19 0.70
C VAL A 115 12.57 10.49 0.17
N LEU A 116 11.40 10.38 -0.47
CA LEU A 116 10.59 11.54 -0.84
C LEU A 116 10.04 12.22 0.42
N LEU A 117 10.52 13.44 0.68
CA LEU A 117 10.09 14.28 1.80
C LEU A 117 8.80 15.04 1.47
N HIS A 118 8.64 15.45 0.22
CA HIS A 118 7.50 16.24 -0.21
C HIS A 118 7.27 16.12 -1.71
N THR A 119 6.01 16.03 -2.12
CA THR A 119 5.60 16.19 -3.51
C THR A 119 4.39 17.10 -3.61
N ALA A 120 4.32 17.89 -4.69
CA ALA A 120 3.17 18.69 -5.01
C ALA A 120 2.96 18.74 -6.52
N GLY A 121 1.70 18.75 -6.93
CA GLY A 121 1.29 18.77 -8.33
C GLY A 121 0.14 19.74 -8.54
N ALA A 122 0.16 20.46 -9.65
CA ALA A 122 -0.97 21.22 -10.16
C ALA A 122 -1.16 20.91 -11.64
N THR A 123 -2.27 20.25 -11.97
CA THR A 123 -2.61 19.87 -13.35
C THR A 123 -3.95 20.45 -13.74
N GLN A 124 -4.08 20.90 -14.99
CA GLN A 124 -5.34 21.42 -15.51
C GLN A 124 -6.08 20.32 -16.28
N GLY A 125 -7.34 20.07 -15.89
CA GLY A 125 -8.22 19.18 -16.62
C GLY A 125 -8.56 19.72 -18.01
N PRO A 126 -9.08 18.87 -18.91
CA PRO A 126 -9.51 19.32 -20.23
C PRO A 126 -10.67 20.34 -20.10
N PRO A 127 -10.77 21.30 -21.03
CA PRO A 127 -11.89 22.24 -21.06
C PRO A 127 -13.25 21.52 -21.10
N ILE A 128 -14.23 22.10 -20.40
CA ILE A 128 -15.59 21.56 -20.40
C ILE A 128 -16.21 21.78 -21.79
N THR A 129 -16.63 20.69 -22.43
CA THR A 129 -17.22 20.70 -23.78
C THR A 129 -18.75 20.80 -23.79
N GLY A 130 -19.39 20.75 -22.63
CA GLY A 130 -20.85 20.85 -22.44
C GLY A 130 -21.36 22.28 -22.15
N PRO A 131 -22.70 22.46 -22.03
CA PRO A 131 -23.28 23.74 -21.63
C PRO A 131 -22.86 24.10 -20.20
N VAL A 132 -22.19 25.25 -20.04
CA VAL A 132 -21.82 25.85 -18.74
C VAL A 132 -22.76 27.02 -18.42
N ALA A 133 -22.98 27.30 -17.14
CA ALA A 133 -23.83 28.41 -16.72
C ALA A 133 -23.23 29.76 -17.18
N GLN A 134 -24.09 30.76 -17.38
CA GLN A 134 -23.65 32.06 -17.87
C GLN A 134 -22.73 32.73 -16.83
N GLY A 135 -21.46 32.90 -17.17
CA GLY A 135 -20.43 33.45 -16.27
C GLY A 135 -19.42 32.42 -15.74
N GLU A 136 -19.60 31.12 -16.02
CA GLU A 136 -18.63 30.10 -15.68
C GLU A 136 -17.56 29.95 -16.79
N GLY A 137 -16.30 29.85 -16.35
CA GLY A 137 -15.18 29.55 -17.24
C GLY A 137 -15.32 28.15 -17.85
N ARG A 138 -14.81 27.98 -19.07
CA ARG A 138 -14.75 26.67 -19.74
C ARG A 138 -13.43 25.95 -19.52
N ASP A 139 -12.48 26.63 -18.86
CA ASP A 139 -11.21 26.05 -18.50
C ASP A 139 -11.45 24.86 -17.57
N GLY A 140 -10.81 23.73 -17.86
CA GLY A 140 -11.01 22.54 -17.05
C GLY A 140 -10.57 22.75 -15.60
N SER A 141 -11.11 21.94 -14.70
CA SER A 141 -10.80 22.02 -13.26
C SER A 141 -9.31 21.82 -13.01
N THR A 142 -8.73 22.66 -12.15
CA THR A 142 -7.38 22.44 -11.64
C THR A 142 -7.41 21.39 -10.54
N PHE A 143 -6.62 20.34 -10.71
CA PHE A 143 -6.37 19.34 -9.67
C PHE A 143 -5.07 19.68 -8.96
N LEU A 144 -5.17 19.85 -7.64
CA LEU A 144 -4.03 20.09 -6.77
C LEU A 144 -3.79 18.83 -5.93
N THR A 145 -2.56 18.36 -5.94
CA THR A 145 -2.10 17.27 -5.07
C THR A 145 -0.93 17.75 -4.25
N GLN A 146 -0.88 17.33 -2.99
CA GLN A 146 0.25 17.59 -2.12
C GLN A 146 0.40 16.42 -1.16
N SER A 147 1.64 16.02 -0.89
CA SER A 147 1.97 15.06 0.14
C SER A 147 3.29 15.47 0.79
N THR A 148 3.35 15.40 2.11
CA THR A 148 4.57 15.65 2.90
C THR A 148 4.77 14.45 3.81
N LEU A 149 6.01 14.02 3.97
CA LEU A 149 6.38 12.95 4.89
C LEU A 149 5.90 13.29 6.30
N VAL A 150 5.15 12.38 6.91
CA VAL A 150 4.65 12.52 8.30
C VAL A 150 5.50 11.70 9.26
N ASN A 151 5.88 10.49 8.86
CA ASN A 151 6.67 9.58 9.68
C ASN A 151 7.50 8.65 8.80
N MET A 152 8.63 8.19 9.34
CA MET A 152 9.48 7.15 8.75
C MET A 152 9.97 6.26 9.88
N ARG A 153 9.79 4.95 9.73
CA ARG A 153 10.16 3.96 10.74
C ARG A 153 10.62 2.68 10.08
N GLN A 154 11.44 1.91 10.79
CA GLN A 154 11.82 0.56 10.40
C GLN A 154 11.21 -0.40 11.42
N PRO A 155 10.13 -1.13 11.05
CA PRO A 155 9.53 -2.12 11.92
C PRO A 155 10.55 -3.20 12.32
N ALA A 156 10.57 -3.57 13.61
CA ALA A 156 11.46 -4.59 14.14
C ALA A 156 10.86 -5.99 14.00
N LEU A 157 10.42 -6.35 12.79
CA LEU A 157 9.83 -7.66 12.53
C LEU A 157 10.92 -8.74 12.70
N PRO A 158 10.68 -9.79 13.52
CA PRO A 158 11.67 -10.86 13.76
C PRO A 158 12.20 -11.54 12.49
N TRP A 159 11.45 -11.42 11.39
CA TRP A 159 11.71 -12.10 10.13
C TRP A 159 12.06 -11.18 8.97
N ALA A 160 12.38 -9.91 9.23
CA ALA A 160 12.69 -8.94 8.18
C ALA A 160 13.83 -9.37 7.23
N MET A 161 14.70 -10.29 7.67
CA MET A 161 15.83 -10.82 6.90
C MET A 161 15.64 -12.29 6.50
N ALA A 162 14.46 -12.87 6.69
CA ALA A 162 14.21 -14.26 6.35
C ALA A 162 14.14 -14.45 4.83
N ALA A 163 14.57 -15.62 4.33
CA ALA A 163 14.42 -15.94 2.92
C ALA A 163 12.93 -16.15 2.56
N ALA A 164 12.58 -15.89 1.30
CA ALA A 164 11.27 -16.26 0.79
C ALA A 164 11.10 -17.80 0.83
N PRO A 165 9.89 -18.31 1.09
CA PRO A 165 9.60 -19.73 0.95
C PRO A 165 9.97 -20.25 -0.44
N ALA A 166 10.54 -21.45 -0.51
CA ALA A 166 11.05 -22.01 -1.78
C ALA A 166 10.00 -22.12 -2.90
N TRP A 167 8.71 -22.20 -2.54
CA TRP A 167 7.62 -22.28 -3.50
C TRP A 167 7.32 -20.95 -4.20
N VAL A 168 7.72 -19.81 -3.62
CA VAL A 168 7.45 -18.47 -4.20
C VAL A 168 8.03 -18.36 -5.61
N ASP A 169 9.11 -19.11 -5.87
CA ASP A 169 9.75 -19.17 -7.18
C ASP A 169 9.10 -20.12 -8.19
N SER A 170 8.28 -21.08 -7.74
CA SER A 170 7.67 -22.10 -8.61
C SER A 170 6.16 -21.96 -8.80
N VAL A 171 5.44 -21.52 -7.77
CA VAL A 171 3.97 -21.37 -7.80
C VAL A 171 3.62 -20.06 -8.47
N ASN A 172 2.71 -20.13 -9.43
CA ASN A 172 2.30 -18.98 -10.22
C ASN A 172 0.84 -18.60 -9.99
N HIS A 173 0.05 -19.48 -9.40
CA HIS A 173 -1.38 -19.30 -9.25
C HIS A 173 -1.86 -19.77 -7.88
N VAL A 174 -2.64 -18.94 -7.20
CA VAL A 174 -3.29 -19.26 -5.92
C VAL A 174 -4.76 -18.87 -6.00
N GLU A 175 -5.64 -19.72 -5.51
CA GLU A 175 -7.09 -19.52 -5.53
C GLU A 175 -7.67 -19.52 -4.11
N TYR A 176 -8.59 -18.60 -3.87
CA TYR A 176 -9.38 -18.52 -2.65
C TYR A 176 -10.86 -18.44 -2.98
N ASP A 177 -11.67 -19.19 -2.24
CA ASP A 177 -13.09 -18.94 -2.12
C ASP A 177 -13.30 -17.77 -1.14
N SER A 178 -14.29 -16.93 -1.42
CA SER A 178 -14.53 -15.73 -0.63
C SER A 178 -16.01 -15.46 -0.42
N THR A 179 -16.31 -14.81 0.70
CA THR A 179 -17.64 -14.24 0.97
C THR A 179 -17.48 -12.79 1.37
N VAL A 180 -18.22 -11.91 0.71
CA VAL A 180 -18.37 -10.50 1.11
C VAL A 180 -19.70 -10.35 1.83
N THR A 181 -19.64 -9.87 3.06
CA THR A 181 -20.78 -9.55 3.90
C THR A 181 -20.90 -8.03 4.00
N VAL A 182 -22.07 -7.48 3.71
CA VAL A 182 -22.38 -6.05 3.90
C VAL A 182 -23.52 -5.93 4.88
N ASP A 183 -23.29 -5.28 6.03
CA ASP A 183 -24.34 -4.99 6.99
C ASP A 183 -25.18 -3.79 6.53
N VAL A 184 -26.35 -4.08 5.97
CA VAL A 184 -27.33 -3.06 5.60
C VAL A 184 -28.44 -3.06 6.66
N THR A 185 -28.36 -2.14 7.62
CA THR A 185 -29.44 -1.85 8.60
C THR A 185 -29.97 -3.10 9.32
N GLY A 186 -29.09 -4.00 9.77
CA GLY A 186 -29.45 -5.15 10.62
C GLY A 186 -29.92 -6.39 9.86
N SER A 187 -29.80 -6.41 8.52
CA SER A 187 -29.93 -7.63 7.71
C SER A 187 -28.72 -7.73 6.77
N PRO A 188 -27.72 -8.56 7.11
CA PRO A 188 -26.53 -8.68 6.30
C PRO A 188 -26.84 -9.30 4.93
N ILE A 189 -26.25 -8.72 3.89
CA ILE A 189 -26.22 -9.26 2.55
C ILE A 189 -24.93 -10.05 2.38
N TYR A 190 -25.03 -11.26 1.83
CA TYR A 190 -23.89 -12.12 1.55
C TYR A 190 -23.72 -12.26 0.04
N LEU A 191 -22.52 -11.98 -0.44
CA LEU A 191 -22.13 -12.12 -1.84
C LEU A 191 -21.00 -13.14 -1.93
N ALA A 192 -21.18 -14.18 -2.72
CA ALA A 192 -20.10 -15.08 -3.05
C ALA A 192 -19.06 -14.35 -3.91
N ALA A 193 -17.79 -14.62 -3.65
CA ALA A 193 -16.68 -14.08 -4.41
C ALA A 193 -15.60 -15.14 -4.59
N GLY A 194 -14.74 -14.95 -5.58
CA GLY A 194 -13.50 -15.69 -5.75
C GLY A 194 -12.34 -14.72 -5.82
N LEU A 195 -11.17 -15.14 -5.31
CA LEU A 195 -9.93 -14.41 -5.49
C LEU A 195 -8.91 -15.34 -6.14
N THR A 196 -8.28 -14.84 -7.21
CA THR A 196 -7.10 -15.47 -7.81
C THR A 196 -5.90 -14.55 -7.61
N VAL A 197 -4.74 -15.15 -7.35
CA VAL A 197 -3.47 -14.45 -7.18
C VAL A 197 -2.48 -15.02 -8.16
N ASP A 198 -2.16 -14.25 -9.20
CA ASP A 198 -1.22 -14.64 -10.24
C ASP A 198 0.13 -13.98 -10.03
N ARG A 199 1.20 -14.78 -9.93
CA ARG A 199 2.56 -14.25 -9.90
C ARG A 199 2.94 -13.68 -11.26
N ARG A 200 3.33 -12.40 -11.27
CA ARG A 200 3.79 -11.70 -12.47
C ARG A 200 5.30 -11.81 -12.66
N THR A 201 6.04 -11.62 -11.58
CA THR A 201 7.51 -11.72 -11.53
C THR A 201 7.95 -11.96 -10.10
N SER A 202 9.14 -12.53 -9.89
CA SER A 202 9.75 -12.67 -8.57
C SER A 202 11.25 -12.41 -8.63
N GLY A 203 11.83 -12.22 -7.45
CA GLY A 203 13.25 -12.40 -7.17
C GLY A 203 13.42 -13.27 -5.94
N THR A 204 14.63 -13.30 -5.39
CA THR A 204 15.00 -14.21 -4.29
C THR A 204 14.20 -13.99 -3.00
N ASP A 205 13.77 -12.77 -2.74
CA ASP A 205 13.16 -12.33 -1.48
C ASP A 205 11.87 -11.52 -1.67
N TRP A 206 11.36 -11.43 -2.91
CA TRP A 206 10.17 -10.68 -3.25
C TRP A 206 9.41 -11.28 -4.44
N ALA A 207 8.12 -10.98 -4.55
CA ALA A 207 7.31 -11.30 -5.70
C ALA A 207 6.24 -10.23 -5.96
N ARG A 208 5.96 -9.99 -7.23
CA ARG A 208 4.83 -9.15 -7.68
C ARG A 208 3.69 -10.05 -8.11
N TYR A 209 2.50 -9.73 -7.63
CA TYR A 209 1.28 -10.46 -7.88
C TYR A 209 0.21 -9.56 -8.49
N LEU A 210 -0.65 -10.15 -9.31
CA LEU A 210 -1.95 -9.59 -9.65
C LEU A 210 -3.02 -10.35 -8.88
N PHE A 211 -3.73 -9.63 -8.02
CA PHE A 211 -4.93 -10.10 -7.35
C PHE A 211 -6.12 -9.79 -8.23
N SER A 212 -6.92 -10.79 -8.57
CA SER A 212 -8.17 -10.63 -9.33
C SER A 212 -9.33 -11.15 -8.49
N ARG A 213 -10.16 -10.25 -7.97
CA ARG A 213 -11.35 -10.59 -7.18
C ARG A 213 -12.58 -10.49 -8.05
N THR A 214 -13.34 -11.57 -8.14
CA THR A 214 -14.63 -11.61 -8.86
C THR A 214 -15.77 -11.70 -7.85
N LEU A 215 -16.65 -10.71 -7.85
CA LEU A 215 -17.92 -10.74 -7.13
C LEU A 215 -19.00 -11.40 -7.99
N TYR A 216 -19.64 -12.43 -7.45
CA TYR A 216 -20.73 -13.13 -8.11
C TYR A 216 -22.08 -12.59 -7.66
N SER A 217 -23.03 -12.49 -8.59
CA SER A 217 -24.39 -12.04 -8.33
C SER A 217 -25.37 -12.79 -9.23
N ASP A 218 -26.53 -13.14 -8.67
CA ASP A 218 -27.62 -13.76 -9.43
C ASP A 218 -28.49 -12.73 -10.18
N VAL A 219 -28.37 -11.44 -9.82
CA VAL A 219 -29.24 -10.36 -10.31
C VAL A 219 -28.50 -9.31 -11.14
N ALA A 220 -27.17 -9.33 -11.13
CA ALA A 220 -26.31 -8.45 -11.92
C ALA A 220 -25.14 -9.25 -12.51
N PRO A 221 -24.51 -8.78 -13.60
CA PRO A 221 -23.29 -9.39 -14.11
C PRO A 221 -22.19 -9.39 -13.04
N SER A 222 -21.40 -10.46 -13.02
CA SER A 222 -20.21 -10.52 -12.16
C SER A 222 -19.25 -9.39 -12.50
N VAL A 223 -18.65 -8.81 -11.46
CA VAL A 223 -17.66 -7.73 -11.59
C VAL A 223 -16.32 -8.26 -11.09
N THR A 224 -15.27 -8.02 -11.86
CA THR A 224 -13.90 -8.38 -11.48
C THR A 224 -13.09 -7.11 -11.24
N GLU A 225 -12.44 -7.06 -10.10
CA GLU A 225 -11.54 -6.00 -9.68
C GLU A 225 -10.12 -6.53 -9.65
N TYR A 226 -9.17 -5.67 -10.01
CA TYR A 226 -7.77 -6.01 -10.12
C TYR A 226 -6.94 -5.13 -9.19
N MET A 227 -5.95 -5.74 -8.56
CA MET A 227 -5.03 -5.05 -7.66
C MET A 227 -3.64 -5.64 -7.80
N GLU A 228 -2.65 -4.79 -8.02
CA GLU A 228 -1.26 -5.23 -7.98
C GLU A 228 -0.72 -5.13 -6.56
N ARG A 229 0.00 -6.16 -6.13
CA ARG A 229 0.75 -6.16 -4.88
C ARG A 229 2.17 -6.62 -5.11
N VAL A 230 3.06 -6.14 -4.26
CA VAL A 230 4.43 -6.62 -4.18
C VAL A 230 4.62 -7.09 -2.75
N ASP A 231 5.02 -8.35 -2.61
CA ASP A 231 5.28 -8.97 -1.32
C ASP A 231 6.74 -9.36 -1.18
N GLY A 232 7.23 -9.39 0.05
CA GLY A 232 8.61 -9.77 0.36
C GLY A 232 8.81 -10.08 1.82
N ALA A 233 10.07 -10.28 2.20
CA ALA A 233 10.40 -10.83 3.51
C ALA A 233 10.05 -9.91 4.69
N ALA A 234 10.14 -8.59 4.52
CA ALA A 234 10.05 -7.63 5.62
C ALA A 234 8.70 -6.93 5.77
N GLN A 235 7.59 -7.65 5.57
CA GLN A 235 6.25 -7.08 5.69
C GLN A 235 5.29 -7.97 6.47
N VAL A 236 4.18 -7.36 6.89
CA VAL A 236 2.97 -8.02 7.40
C VAL A 236 1.89 -7.95 6.31
N GLY A 237 1.02 -8.95 6.23
CA GLY A 237 -0.13 -8.92 5.30
C GLY A 237 0.21 -9.28 3.85
N GLY A 238 1.38 -9.87 3.61
CA GLY A 238 1.74 -10.47 2.33
C GLY A 238 1.05 -11.81 2.09
N LEU A 239 1.19 -12.35 0.88
CA LEU A 239 0.76 -13.72 0.55
C LEU A 239 1.54 -14.78 1.34
N TRP A 240 2.71 -14.42 1.87
CA TRP A 240 3.56 -15.34 2.60
C TRP A 240 4.38 -14.68 3.72
N ILE A 241 4.76 -15.51 4.68
CA ILE A 241 5.78 -15.25 5.70
C ILE A 241 6.66 -16.50 5.76
N SER A 242 7.97 -16.35 6.00
CA SER A 242 8.88 -17.50 6.08
C SER A 242 8.41 -18.53 7.14
N PRO A 243 8.40 -19.85 6.84
CA PRO A 243 8.13 -20.89 7.84
C PRO A 243 9.02 -20.79 9.09
N ASP A 244 10.32 -20.55 8.90
CA ASP A 244 11.30 -20.40 9.98
C ASP A 244 10.97 -19.22 10.91
N ALA A 245 10.29 -18.21 10.37
CA ALA A 245 9.79 -17.07 11.13
C ALA A 245 8.53 -17.43 11.93
N LEU A 246 7.57 -18.09 11.28
CA LEU A 246 6.32 -18.52 11.90
C LEU A 246 6.57 -19.45 13.09
N ASP A 247 7.57 -20.33 13.01
CA ASP A 247 8.01 -21.22 14.09
C ASP A 247 8.47 -20.49 15.37
N GLN A 248 8.84 -19.21 15.26
CA GLN A 248 9.35 -18.41 16.38
C GLN A 248 8.26 -17.54 17.03
N LEU A 249 7.06 -17.51 16.45
CA LEU A 249 5.97 -16.66 16.92
C LEU A 249 5.18 -17.32 18.04
N SER A 250 4.68 -16.50 18.95
CA SER A 250 3.86 -16.94 20.08
C SER A 250 2.58 -16.13 20.16
N ALA A 251 1.47 -16.78 20.51
CA ALA A 251 0.19 -16.10 20.72
C ALA A 251 0.33 -14.98 21.78
N GLY A 252 -0.28 -13.83 21.51
CA GLY A 252 -0.19 -12.61 22.31
C GLY A 252 1.07 -11.77 22.05
N GLN A 253 1.97 -12.18 21.16
CA GLN A 253 3.15 -11.40 20.81
C GLN A 253 2.76 -10.15 20.01
N GLU A 254 3.16 -8.98 20.51
CA GLU A 254 3.08 -7.73 19.76
C GLU A 254 4.21 -7.67 18.72
N LEU A 255 3.86 -7.33 17.49
CA LEU A 255 4.78 -7.29 16.35
C LEU A 255 5.10 -5.87 15.93
N ASP A 256 4.10 -4.99 15.95
CA ASP A 256 4.26 -3.62 15.51
C ASP A 256 3.15 -2.70 16.04
N PHE A 257 3.46 -1.41 16.13
CA PHE A 257 2.48 -0.35 16.35
C PHE A 257 2.85 0.87 15.51
N ASP A 258 1.90 1.34 14.70
CA ASP A 258 2.05 2.56 13.91
C ASP A 258 1.44 3.76 14.65
N PRO A 259 2.24 4.75 15.06
CA PRO A 259 1.71 5.90 15.79
C PRO A 259 0.89 6.87 14.91
N VAL A 260 0.99 6.80 13.58
CA VAL A 260 0.24 7.68 12.66
C VAL A 260 -1.14 7.13 12.39
N THR A 261 -1.24 5.84 12.05
CA THR A 261 -2.54 5.20 11.78
C THR A 261 -3.19 4.62 13.04
N GLN A 262 -2.44 4.58 14.15
CA GLN A 262 -2.80 3.88 15.39
C GLN A 262 -3.08 2.39 15.18
N ALA A 263 -2.59 1.82 14.08
CA ALA A 263 -2.73 0.41 13.79
C ALA A 263 -1.75 -0.39 14.66
N SER A 264 -2.22 -1.49 15.21
CA SER A 264 -1.41 -2.48 15.93
C SER A 264 -1.37 -3.79 15.15
N VAL A 265 -0.25 -4.48 15.24
CA VAL A 265 -0.06 -5.81 14.67
C VAL A 265 0.38 -6.74 15.79
N SER A 266 -0.29 -7.89 15.89
CA SER A 266 0.02 -8.90 16.90
C SER A 266 -0.24 -10.30 16.39
N VAL A 267 0.32 -11.30 17.07
CA VAL A 267 -0.01 -12.71 16.86
C VAL A 267 -1.21 -13.03 17.74
N SER A 268 -2.39 -13.22 17.16
CA SER A 268 -3.60 -13.52 17.93
C SER A 268 -3.70 -14.99 18.33
N ALA A 269 -3.22 -15.90 17.47
CA ALA A 269 -3.26 -17.33 17.73
C ALA A 269 -2.10 -18.10 17.08
N VAL A 270 -1.74 -19.22 17.70
CA VAL A 270 -0.88 -20.26 17.14
C VAL A 270 -1.57 -21.59 17.43
N ASP A 271 -2.13 -22.21 16.41
CA ASP A 271 -3.02 -23.36 16.54
C ASP A 271 -2.40 -24.60 15.89
N ALA A 272 -2.44 -25.73 16.60
CA ALA A 272 -2.02 -27.01 16.03
C ALA A 272 -3.07 -27.52 15.02
N THR A 273 -2.60 -28.12 13.92
CA THR A 273 -3.43 -28.75 12.90
C THR A 273 -2.98 -30.20 12.70
N ASP A 274 -3.79 -31.00 11.99
CA ASP A 274 -3.43 -32.39 11.70
C ASP A 274 -2.12 -32.51 10.89
N SER A 275 -1.80 -31.49 10.10
CA SER A 275 -0.63 -31.44 9.24
C SER A 275 0.52 -30.60 9.80
N GLY A 276 0.34 -29.84 10.89
CA GLY A 276 1.35 -28.92 11.40
C GLY A 276 0.76 -27.90 12.37
N PHE A 277 0.87 -26.62 12.05
CA PHE A 277 0.28 -25.54 12.81
C PHE A 277 -0.05 -24.36 11.89
N THR A 278 -0.90 -23.45 12.37
CA THR A 278 -1.18 -22.17 11.72
C THR A 278 -0.87 -21.03 12.68
N VAL A 279 -0.47 -19.89 12.12
CA VAL A 279 -0.27 -18.65 12.87
C VAL A 279 -1.24 -17.59 12.37
N THR A 280 -2.00 -16.99 13.27
CA THR A 280 -2.89 -15.87 12.95
C THR A 280 -2.24 -14.56 13.35
N ILE A 281 -1.99 -13.70 12.37
CA ILE A 281 -1.59 -12.31 12.59
C ILE A 281 -2.85 -11.45 12.55
N HIS A 282 -3.06 -10.68 13.61
CA HIS A 282 -4.15 -9.74 13.77
C HIS A 282 -3.64 -8.33 13.55
N GLU A 283 -4.21 -7.60 12.59
CA GLU A 283 -4.04 -6.16 12.47
C GLU A 283 -5.31 -5.46 12.95
N SER A 284 -5.14 -4.45 13.81
CA SER A 284 -6.25 -3.71 14.41
C SER A 284 -6.01 -2.22 14.30
N GLY A 285 -6.92 -1.50 13.65
CA GLY A 285 -6.97 -0.05 13.58
C GLY A 285 -8.38 0.47 13.86
N ALA A 286 -8.52 1.80 13.95
CA ALA A 286 -9.79 2.41 14.33
C ALA A 286 -10.91 2.22 13.29
N GLY A 287 -10.57 2.11 12.00
CA GLY A 287 -11.53 1.93 10.91
C GLY A 287 -11.63 0.51 10.36
N GLU A 288 -10.74 -0.40 10.77
CA GLU A 288 -10.64 -1.72 10.18
C GLU A 288 -9.90 -2.72 11.08
N VAL A 289 -10.21 -4.00 10.89
CA VAL A 289 -9.49 -5.12 11.50
C VAL A 289 -9.26 -6.20 10.44
N SER A 290 -8.12 -6.89 10.54
CA SER A 290 -7.83 -8.06 9.71
C SER A 290 -7.28 -9.20 10.56
N ASP A 291 -7.61 -10.43 10.17
CA ASP A 291 -6.92 -11.63 10.61
C ASP A 291 -6.32 -12.31 9.39
N LEU A 292 -5.04 -12.65 9.47
CA LEU A 292 -4.25 -13.26 8.40
C LEU A 292 -3.70 -14.59 8.92
N VAL A 293 -4.19 -15.70 8.39
CA VAL A 293 -3.84 -17.05 8.85
C VAL A 293 -2.83 -17.65 7.89
N TYR A 294 -1.61 -17.90 8.38
CA TYR A 294 -0.55 -18.53 7.62
C TYR A 294 -0.38 -19.99 8.03
N ASP A 295 -0.14 -20.86 7.05
CA ASP A 295 0.29 -22.24 7.30
C ASP A 295 1.75 -22.26 7.74
N GLY A 296 2.04 -22.89 8.88
CA GLY A 296 3.36 -22.86 9.50
C GLY A 296 4.44 -23.63 8.72
N GLN A 297 4.07 -24.55 7.83
CA GLN A 297 5.05 -25.35 7.07
C GLN A 297 5.44 -24.70 5.75
N SER A 298 4.45 -24.20 5.02
CA SER A 298 4.66 -23.55 3.72
C SER A 298 4.89 -22.06 3.85
N GLY A 299 4.37 -21.43 4.90
CA GLY A 299 4.38 -19.98 5.05
C GLY A 299 3.30 -19.27 4.23
N LEU A 300 2.44 -20.00 3.52
CA LEU A 300 1.38 -19.45 2.67
C LEU A 300 0.22 -18.91 3.51
N LEU A 301 -0.35 -17.77 3.11
CA LEU A 301 -1.61 -17.26 3.63
C LEU A 301 -2.74 -18.21 3.22
N VAL A 302 -3.29 -18.98 4.16
CA VAL A 302 -4.33 -19.99 3.90
C VAL A 302 -5.75 -19.51 4.17
N ALA A 303 -5.89 -18.47 4.99
CA ALA A 303 -7.17 -17.80 5.19
C ALA A 303 -6.93 -16.34 5.56
N SER A 304 -7.89 -15.48 5.29
CA SER A 304 -7.91 -14.14 5.86
C SER A 304 -9.33 -13.65 6.08
N SER A 305 -9.49 -12.77 7.07
CA SER A 305 -10.69 -11.95 7.21
C SER A 305 -10.29 -10.50 7.28
N TYR A 306 -11.09 -9.63 6.68
CA TYR A 306 -10.93 -8.19 6.73
C TYR A 306 -12.30 -7.57 6.98
N ALA A 307 -12.41 -6.72 7.99
CA ALA A 307 -13.62 -5.96 8.26
C ALA A 307 -13.33 -4.46 8.19
N ASN A 308 -14.02 -3.77 7.30
CA ASN A 308 -14.13 -2.32 7.31
C ASN A 308 -15.27 -1.92 8.28
N LEU A 309 -14.89 -1.35 9.41
CA LEU A 309 -15.81 -1.02 10.50
C LEU A 309 -16.67 0.21 10.18
N LEU A 310 -16.23 1.09 9.27
CA LEU A 310 -16.97 2.27 8.85
C LEU A 310 -18.08 1.92 7.84
N LEU A 311 -17.77 1.03 6.90
CA LEU A 311 -18.70 0.59 5.85
C LEU A 311 -19.53 -0.63 6.26
N GLY A 312 -19.29 -1.19 7.45
CA GLY A 312 -19.96 -2.42 7.90
C GLY A 312 -19.75 -3.59 6.94
N THR A 313 -18.61 -3.64 6.27
CA THR A 313 -18.30 -4.65 5.26
C THR A 313 -17.25 -5.60 5.79
N ARG A 314 -17.47 -6.90 5.64
CA ARG A 314 -16.50 -7.96 5.97
C ARG A 314 -16.23 -8.79 4.73
N ILE A 315 -14.99 -9.17 4.54
CA ILE A 315 -14.57 -10.10 3.50
C ILE A 315 -13.78 -11.22 4.15
N ASP A 316 -14.18 -12.45 3.87
CA ASP A 316 -13.47 -13.65 4.30
C ASP A 316 -12.91 -14.37 3.06
N TYR A 317 -11.71 -14.90 3.15
CA TYR A 317 -11.04 -15.70 2.13
C TYR A 317 -10.56 -17.01 2.73
N GLN A 318 -10.72 -18.11 2.00
CA GLN A 318 -10.23 -19.43 2.34
C GLN A 318 -9.53 -20.03 1.14
N LEU A 319 -8.28 -20.47 1.31
CA LEU A 319 -7.49 -21.09 0.25
C LEU A 319 -8.19 -22.36 -0.26
N THR A 320 -8.29 -22.49 -1.58
CA THR A 320 -8.85 -23.67 -2.25
C THR A 320 -7.78 -24.44 -3.00
N SER A 321 -6.89 -23.75 -3.70
CA SER A 321 -5.84 -24.37 -4.50
C SER A 321 -4.64 -23.44 -4.69
N TRP A 322 -3.49 -24.04 -5.02
CA TRP A 322 -2.28 -23.32 -5.43
C TRP A 322 -1.42 -24.22 -6.31
N SER A 323 -0.81 -23.67 -7.37
CA SER A 323 -0.01 -24.40 -8.35
C SER A 323 1.04 -23.55 -9.06
#